data_AF-A0A7C3L963-F1
#
_entry.id   AF-A0A7C3L963-F1
#
_cell.length_a   1.000
_cell.length_b   1.000
_cell.length_c   1.000
_cell.angle_alpha   90.00
_cell.angle_beta   90.00
_cell.angle_gamma   90.00
#
_symmetry.space_group_name_H-M   'P 1'
#
loop_
_entity.id
_entity.type
_entity.pdbx_description
1 polymer ?
#
loop_
_entity_poly.entity_id
_entity_poly.type
_entity_poly.pdbx_seq_one_letter_code
_entity_poly.pdbx_strand_id
1 'polypeptide(L)'
;EATIQLEVAGETVHTAALGEGPVNALDNALRKALTCFYPQLAEMSLSDYKVRVLSSEHGTGSRVRVLIESSDHHSQWGTVGVSHDILEASWQALVDAISYKLHKDKISRQDDGQDKTPGC
;
A
#
# COMPACT_ATOMS: atom_id res chain seq x y z
N GLU A 1 -12.66 12.51 5.54
CA GLU A 1 -12.40 12.60 4.10
C GLU A 1 -10.90 12.80 3.87
N ALA A 2 -10.39 12.40 2.72
CA ALA A 2 -9.02 12.67 2.29
C ALA A 2 -9.02 13.00 0.80
N THR A 3 -8.12 13.91 0.41
CA THR A 3 -7.92 14.32 -0.98
C THR A 3 -6.48 14.10 -1.34
N ILE A 4 -6.22 13.51 -2.51
CA ILE A 4 -4.88 13.23 -3.00
C ILE A 4 -4.74 13.67 -4.44
N GLN A 5 -3.52 14.06 -4.79
CA GLN A 5 -3.07 14.31 -6.15
C GLN A 5 -1.82 13.48 -6.40
N LEU A 6 -1.82 12.70 -7.48
CA LEU A 6 -0.69 11.86 -7.86
C LEU A 6 -0.52 11.82 -9.37
N GLU A 7 0.69 11.57 -9.83
CA GLU A 7 1.02 11.40 -11.23
C GLU A 7 1.24 9.91 -11.53
N VAL A 8 0.51 9.38 -12.52
CA VAL A 8 0.61 7.99 -12.95
C VAL A 8 0.67 7.95 -14.45
N ALA A 9 1.70 7.31 -15.00
CA ALA A 9 1.91 7.20 -16.45
C ALA A 9 1.89 8.55 -17.20
N GLY A 10 2.33 9.64 -16.55
CA GLY A 10 2.33 10.99 -17.12
C GLY A 10 0.98 11.72 -17.01
N GLU A 11 -0.03 11.11 -16.40
CA GLU A 11 -1.33 11.74 -16.12
C GLU A 11 -1.44 12.13 -14.65
N THR A 12 -1.84 13.38 -14.39
CA THR A 12 -2.16 13.84 -13.03
C THR A 12 -3.59 13.46 -12.68
N VAL A 13 -3.76 12.66 -11.63
CA VAL A 13 -5.07 12.28 -11.08
C VAL A 13 -5.28 12.98 -9.75
N HIS A 14 -6.43 13.65 -9.64
CA HIS A 14 -6.91 14.27 -8.43
C HIS A 14 -8.18 13.55 -7.96
N THR A 15 -8.17 13.07 -6.73
CA THR A 15 -9.29 12.28 -6.19
C THR A 15 -9.48 12.54 -4.70
N ALA A 16 -10.73 12.50 -4.28
CA ALA A 16 -11.12 12.47 -2.88
C ALA A 16 -11.96 11.22 -2.55
N ALA A 17 -11.83 10.76 -1.30
CA ALA A 17 -12.60 9.67 -0.75
C ALA A 17 -12.96 9.89 0.72
N LEU A 18 -14.07 9.27 1.12
CA LEU A 18 -14.49 9.14 2.51
C LEU A 18 -13.94 7.83 3.11
N GLY A 19 -13.82 7.79 4.42
CA GLY A 19 -13.35 6.62 5.15
C GLY A 19 -13.53 6.81 6.65
N GLU A 20 -13.44 5.70 7.38
CA GLU A 20 -13.55 5.64 8.84
C GLU A 20 -12.24 6.08 9.49
N GLY A 21 -11.92 7.36 9.35
CA GLY A 21 -10.69 7.99 9.81
C GLY A 21 -9.74 8.41 8.68
N PRO A 22 -8.66 9.14 9.03
CA PRO A 22 -7.77 9.75 8.04
C PRO A 22 -7.03 8.71 7.19
N VAL A 23 -6.53 7.64 7.81
CA VAL A 23 -5.77 6.59 7.11
C VAL A 23 -6.67 5.79 6.18
N ASN A 24 -7.88 5.42 6.62
CA ASN A 24 -8.81 4.71 5.75
C ASN A 24 -9.30 5.59 4.59
N ALA A 25 -9.55 6.88 4.82
CA ALA A 25 -9.91 7.81 3.75
C ALA A 25 -8.76 7.98 2.73
N LEU A 26 -7.51 8.02 3.21
CA LEU A 26 -6.31 8.12 2.37
C LEU A 26 -6.11 6.88 1.50
N ASP A 27 -6.24 5.69 2.10
CA ASP A 27 -6.20 4.40 1.40
C ASP A 27 -7.30 4.29 0.33
N ASN A 28 -8.54 4.68 0.67
CA ASN A 28 -9.64 4.70 -0.29
C ASN A 28 -9.39 5.70 -1.44
N ALA A 29 -8.82 6.86 -1.15
CA ALA A 29 -8.47 7.85 -2.17
C ALA A 29 -7.38 7.31 -3.09
N LEU A 30 -6.33 6.67 -2.52
CA LEU A 30 -5.23 6.06 -3.26
C LEU A 30 -5.72 4.96 -4.20
N ARG A 31 -6.49 4.01 -3.67
CA ARG A 31 -7.07 2.94 -4.46
C ARG A 31 -7.96 3.50 -5.56
N LYS A 32 -8.83 4.47 -5.25
CA LYS A 32 -9.70 5.10 -6.26
C LYS A 32 -8.90 5.77 -7.39
N ALA A 33 -7.79 6.44 -7.08
CA ALA A 33 -6.94 7.06 -8.09
C ALA A 33 -6.17 6.04 -8.94
N LEU A 34 -5.73 4.92 -8.34
CA LEU A 34 -4.86 3.93 -8.99
C LEU A 34 -5.62 2.81 -9.70
N THR A 35 -6.84 2.46 -9.27
CA THR A 35 -7.63 1.36 -9.85
C THR A 35 -7.95 1.58 -11.33
N CYS A 36 -8.03 2.83 -11.80
CA CYS A 36 -8.18 3.15 -13.22
C CYS A 36 -7.01 2.63 -14.08
N PHE A 37 -5.80 2.59 -13.52
CA PHE A 37 -4.58 2.13 -14.21
C PHE A 37 -4.22 0.70 -13.86
N TYR A 38 -4.53 0.28 -12.63
CA TYR A 38 -4.20 -1.03 -12.08
C TYR A 38 -5.46 -1.67 -11.48
N PRO A 39 -6.32 -2.30 -12.29
CA PRO A 39 -7.59 -2.86 -11.81
C PRO A 39 -7.42 -3.96 -10.76
N GLN A 40 -6.27 -4.64 -10.76
CA GLN A 40 -5.87 -5.62 -9.74
C GLN A 40 -5.79 -5.06 -8.30
N LEU A 41 -5.70 -3.73 -8.13
CA LEU A 41 -5.77 -3.09 -6.82
C LEU A 41 -7.18 -3.05 -6.22
N ALA A 42 -8.23 -3.31 -7.02
CA ALA A 42 -9.60 -3.37 -6.52
C ALA A 42 -9.83 -4.54 -5.55
N GLU A 43 -9.04 -5.60 -5.66
CA GLU A 43 -9.10 -6.79 -4.80
C GLU A 43 -8.32 -6.62 -3.49
N MET A 44 -7.48 -5.59 -3.40
CA MET A 44 -6.67 -5.30 -2.23
C MET A 44 -7.50 -4.58 -1.16
N SER A 45 -7.38 -5.04 0.08
CA SER A 45 -8.00 -4.42 1.26
C SER A 45 -7.00 -4.28 2.42
N LEU A 46 -7.20 -3.26 3.24
CA LEU A 46 -6.46 -3.07 4.49
C LEU A 46 -7.11 -3.94 5.57
N SER A 47 -6.37 -4.94 6.07
CA SER A 47 -6.88 -5.92 7.03
C SER A 47 -6.53 -5.57 8.48
N ASP A 48 -5.40 -4.90 8.72
CA ASP A 48 -5.03 -4.43 10.06
C ASP A 48 -4.17 -3.16 10.04
N TYR A 49 -4.28 -2.38 11.10
CA TYR A 49 -3.56 -1.12 11.30
C TYR A 49 -3.07 -1.03 12.75
N LYS A 50 -1.76 -1.11 12.94
CA LYS A 50 -1.13 -1.10 14.27
C LYS A 50 -0.10 0.02 14.38
N VAL A 51 -0.27 0.87 15.39
CA VAL A 51 0.66 1.96 15.71
C VAL A 51 1.47 1.61 16.95
N ARG A 52 2.77 1.91 16.90
CA ARG A 52 3.71 1.77 18.01
C ARG A 52 4.57 3.02 18.12
N VAL A 53 4.55 3.66 19.28
CA VAL A 53 5.48 4.75 19.59
C VAL A 53 6.81 4.14 20.01
N LEU A 54 7.88 4.54 19.32
CA LEU A 54 9.26 4.22 19.64
C LEU A 54 9.82 5.34 20.50
N SER A 55 10.03 5.04 21.79
CA SER A 55 10.67 5.96 22.72
C SER A 55 12.17 6.05 22.42
N SER A 56 12.68 7.26 22.24
CA SER A 56 14.13 7.53 22.26
C SER A 56 14.58 7.78 23.71
N GLU A 57 15.73 7.22 24.12
CA GLU A 57 16.26 7.40 25.48
C GLU A 57 16.65 8.85 25.80
N HIS A 58 16.72 9.75 24.81
CA HIS A 58 17.06 11.17 24.98
C HIS A 58 16.10 12.08 24.19
N GLY A 59 15.25 12.86 24.89
CA GLY A 59 14.49 13.99 24.33
C GLY A 59 13.09 13.70 23.74
N THR A 60 12.49 14.73 23.10
CA THR A 60 11.15 14.72 22.46
C THR A 60 11.11 14.05 21.08
N GLY A 61 12.20 13.39 20.66
CA GLY A 61 12.38 12.80 19.32
C GLY A 61 11.71 11.44 19.12
N SER A 62 10.58 11.20 19.78
CA SER A 62 9.86 9.93 19.66
C SER A 62 9.41 9.70 18.22
N ARG A 63 9.68 8.51 17.70
CA ARG A 63 9.24 8.09 16.38
C ARG A 63 7.99 7.24 16.50
N VAL A 64 7.17 7.27 15.47
CA VAL A 64 5.99 6.44 15.32
C VAL A 64 6.30 5.39 14.27
N ARG A 65 6.10 4.12 14.62
CA ARG A 65 6.09 2.99 13.71
C ARG A 65 4.65 2.60 13.43
N VAL A 66 4.28 2.59 12.16
CA VAL A 66 2.97 2.14 11.68
C VAL A 66 3.18 0.84 10.93
N LEU A 67 2.46 -0.21 11.32
CA LEU A 67 2.36 -1.47 10.61
C LEU A 67 0.98 -1.52 9.95
N ILE A 68 0.98 -1.75 8.64
CA ILE A 68 -0.24 -1.97 7.85
C ILE A 68 -0.18 -3.39 7.33
N GLU A 69 -1.22 -4.16 7.63
CA GLU A 69 -1.45 -5.46 7.02
C GLU A 69 -2.47 -5.28 5.88
N SER A 70 -2.11 -5.79 4.71
CA SER A 70 -2.94 -5.76 3.51
C SER A 70 -3.16 -7.17 3.03
N SER A 71 -4.32 -7.39 2.42
CA SER A 71 -4.71 -8.68 1.88
C SER A 71 -5.33 -8.54 0.51
N ASP A 72 -5.15 -9.56 -0.31
CA ASP A 72 -5.95 -9.82 -1.50
C ASP A 72 -6.55 -11.23 -1.42
N HIS A 73 -7.16 -11.71 -2.50
CA HIS A 73 -7.73 -13.06 -2.55
C HIS A 73 -6.68 -14.18 -2.44
N HIS A 74 -5.40 -13.90 -2.68
CA HIS A 74 -4.35 -14.91 -2.80
C HIS A 74 -3.43 -14.94 -1.58
N SER A 75 -3.25 -13.81 -0.90
CA SER A 75 -2.18 -13.62 0.07
C SER A 75 -2.39 -12.43 0.99
N GLN A 76 -1.61 -12.42 2.06
CA GLN A 76 -1.55 -11.31 3.01
C GLN A 76 -0.09 -10.87 3.14
N TRP A 77 0.13 -9.56 3.30
CA TRP A 77 1.45 -8.98 3.49
C TRP A 77 1.39 -7.80 4.46
N GLY A 78 2.49 -7.59 5.17
CA GLY A 78 2.66 -6.47 6.09
C GLY A 78 3.70 -5.49 5.58
N THR A 79 3.43 -4.20 5.77
CA THR A 79 4.36 -3.10 5.47
C THR A 79 4.51 -2.19 6.67
N VAL A 80 5.66 -1.52 6.75
CA VAL A 80 6.02 -0.72 7.93
C VAL A 80 6.51 0.64 7.48
N GLY A 81 5.90 1.69 8.00
CA GLY A 81 6.40 3.06 7.91
C GLY A 81 6.89 3.55 9.26
N VAL A 82 7.96 4.35 9.26
CA VAL A 82 8.53 4.93 10.48
C VAL A 82 8.83 6.40 10.26
N SER A 83 8.16 7.27 11.01
CA SER A 83 8.35 8.72 10.93
C SER A 83 8.11 9.36 12.29
N HIS A 84 8.42 10.65 12.44
CA HIS A 84 8.01 11.42 13.62
C HIS A 84 6.52 11.81 13.56
N ASP A 85 5.92 11.77 12.36
CA ASP A 85 4.50 12.02 12.11
C ASP A 85 3.77 10.70 11.80
N ILE A 86 2.62 10.50 12.45
CA ILE A 86 1.77 9.33 12.24
C ILE A 86 1.19 9.28 10.81
N LEU A 87 0.88 10.43 10.20
CA LEU A 87 0.36 10.52 8.85
C LEU A 87 1.43 10.14 7.83
N GLU A 88 2.65 10.65 8.01
CA GLU A 88 3.78 10.32 7.13
C GLU A 88 4.16 8.84 7.23
N ALA A 89 4.22 8.30 8.46
CA ALA A 89 4.47 6.87 8.67
C ALA A 89 3.35 6.01 8.04
N SER A 90 2.09 6.45 8.13
CA SER A 90 0.96 5.77 7.50
C SER A 90 1.03 5.82 5.97
N TRP A 91 1.36 6.98 5.40
CA TRP A 91 1.52 7.16 3.96
C TRP A 91 2.61 6.24 3.40
N GLN A 92 3.78 6.21 4.05
CA GLN A 92 4.87 5.35 3.64
C GLN A 92 4.47 3.87 3.64
N ALA A 93 3.84 3.40 4.72
CA ALA A 93 3.35 2.03 4.79
C ALA A 93 2.30 1.73 3.70
N LEU A 94 1.34 2.63 3.45
CA LEU A 94 0.31 2.44 2.41
C LEU A 94 0.91 2.36 1.01
N VAL A 95 1.82 3.27 0.66
CA VAL A 95 2.49 3.29 -0.65
C VAL A 95 3.33 2.03 -0.84
N ASP A 96 4.04 1.59 0.20
CA ASP A 96 4.80 0.34 0.18
C ASP A 96 3.89 -0.88 -0.01
N ALA A 97 2.71 -0.89 0.62
CA ALA A 97 1.75 -1.99 0.50
C ALA A 97 1.21 -2.13 -0.93
N ILE A 98 0.84 -1.01 -1.54
CA ILE A 98 0.37 -0.97 -2.94
C ILE A 98 1.50 -1.34 -3.90
N SER A 99 2.69 -0.80 -3.69
CA SER A 99 3.86 -1.11 -4.51
C SER A 99 4.19 -2.60 -4.45
N TYR A 100 4.20 -3.19 -3.25
CA TYR A 100 4.41 -4.63 -3.06
C TYR A 100 3.41 -5.46 -3.86
N LYS A 101 2.11 -5.12 -3.80
CA LYS A 101 1.07 -5.80 -4.58
C LYS A 101 1.34 -5.72 -6.09
N LEU A 102 1.64 -4.54 -6.61
CA LEU A 102 1.93 -4.35 -8.03
C LEU A 102 3.20 -5.10 -8.48
N HIS A 103 4.24 -5.13 -7.64
CA HIS A 103 5.46 -5.89 -7.90
C HIS A 103 5.20 -7.40 -7.89
N LYS A 104 4.46 -7.88 -6.89
CA LYS A 104 4.10 -9.29 -6.76
C LYS A 104 3.28 -9.79 -7.96
N ASP A 105 2.27 -9.03 -8.38
CA ASP A 105 1.42 -9.39 -9.53
C ASP A 105 2.17 -9.37 -10.87
N LYS A 106 3.27 -8.62 -10.98
CA LYS A 106 4.16 -8.70 -12.15
C LYS A 106 4.98 -9.98 -12.13
N ILE A 107 5.48 -10.39 -10.97
CA ILE A 107 6.27 -11.61 -10.79
C ILE A 107 5.41 -12.86 -11.01
N SER A 108 4.16 -12.88 -10.52
CA SER A 108 3.24 -14.02 -10.70
C SER A 108 2.86 -14.31 -12.16
N ARG A 109 3.13 -13.39 -13.10
CA ARG A 109 2.91 -13.62 -14.55
C ARG A 109 4.13 -14.24 -15.26
N GLN A 110 5.26 -14.41 -14.59
CA GLN A 110 6.51 -14.90 -15.19
C GLN A 110 6.81 -16.40 -14.96
N ASP A 111 5.98 -17.12 -14.21
CA ASP A 111 6.20 -18.56 -13.91
C ASP A 111 5.37 -19.55 -14.75
N ASP A 112 4.57 -19.09 -15.72
CA ASP A 112 3.77 -19.96 -16.62
C ASP A 112 4.42 -20.13 -18.01
N GLY A 113 5.70 -20.50 -18.06
CA GLY A 113 6.45 -20.51 -19.32
C GLY A 113 7.65 -21.45 -19.42
N GLN A 114 7.65 -22.59 -18.72
CA GLN A 114 8.61 -23.67 -19.00
C GLN A 114 7.85 -24.91 -19.47
N ASP A 115 7.51 -24.88 -20.75
CA ASP A 115 6.95 -26.01 -21.50
C ASP A 115 7.97 -27.15 -21.54
N LYS A 116 7.47 -28.33 -21.18
CA LYS A 116 8.17 -29.61 -21.24
C LYS A 116 8.17 -30.06 -22.70
N THR A 117 9.28 -29.90 -23.41
CA THR A 117 9.48 -30.67 -24.63
C THR A 117 9.46 -32.16 -24.29
N PRO A 118 8.58 -32.98 -24.90
CA PRO A 118 8.71 -34.43 -24.82
C PRO A 118 9.98 -34.82 -25.59
N GLY A 119 10.84 -35.58 -24.92
CA GLY A 119 11.96 -36.25 -25.56
C GLY A 119 11.47 -37.17 -26.68
N CYS A 120 12.31 -37.27 -27.71
CA CYS A 120 12.21 -38.20 -28.82
C CYS A 120 11.79 -39.62 -28.43
#